data_AF-A0A354NXH7-F1
#
_entry.id   AF-A0A354NXH7-F1
#
_cell.length_a   1.000
_cell.length_b   1.000
_cell.length_c   1.000
_cell.angle_alpha   90.00
_cell.angle_beta   90.00
_cell.angle_gamma   90.00
#
_symmetry.space_group_name_H-M   'P 1'
#
loop_
_entity.id
_entity.type
_entity.pdbx_description
1 polymer ?
#
loop_
_entity_poly.entity_id
_entity_poly.type
_entity_poly.pdbx_seq_one_letter_code
_entity_poly.pdbx_strand_id
1 'polypeptide(L)'
;LGGVVECVARNVPPGLGEPVFDKLEADLAKSLLSMPACKGFEVGSGFAGTTMTGSTHNDPFYNDGGRIRTRTNYSGGIQGGISNGENIVIRGAFKPTATILQAQETVDNEGNTAVMKGRGRHDPCVLPRAVPIVESMMALVLADHALRHQGQTGITFE
;
A
#
# COMPACT_ATOMS: atom_id res chain seq x y z
N LEU A 1 -14.87 -3.62 -13.50
CA LEU A 1 -13.44 -3.99 -13.58
C LEU A 1 -12.76 -3.68 -12.26
N GLY A 2 -11.78 -4.52 -11.90
CA GLY A 2 -10.85 -4.27 -10.79
C GLY A 2 -9.48 -3.88 -11.36
N GLY A 3 -8.46 -3.88 -10.51
CA GLY A 3 -7.07 -3.66 -10.93
C GLY A 3 -6.19 -3.24 -9.78
N VAL A 4 -5.04 -2.66 -10.10
CA VAL A 4 -3.99 -2.32 -9.13
C VAL A 4 -3.73 -0.82 -9.16
N VAL A 5 -3.56 -0.22 -7.98
CA VAL A 5 -3.03 1.15 -7.81
C VAL A 5 -1.64 1.04 -7.21
N GLU A 6 -0.65 1.64 -7.87
CA GLU A 6 0.68 1.85 -7.30
C GLU A 6 0.76 3.26 -6.74
N CYS A 7 1.30 3.39 -5.53
CA CYS A 7 1.54 4.68 -4.87
C CYS A 7 3.01 4.77 -4.47
N VAL A 8 3.59 5.95 -4.68
CA VAL A 8 5.01 6.20 -4.45
C VAL A 8 5.19 7.41 -3.54
N ALA A 9 5.71 7.18 -2.33
CA ALA A 9 6.18 8.26 -1.47
C ALA A 9 7.66 8.52 -1.73
N ARG A 10 8.00 9.78 -1.98
CA ARG A 10 9.35 10.24 -2.31
C ARG A 10 9.91 11.07 -1.17
N ASN A 11 11.24 11.09 -1.06
CA ASN A 11 11.96 11.86 -0.05
C ASN A 11 11.53 11.52 1.40
N VAL A 12 11.15 10.27 1.65
CA VAL A 12 10.90 9.80 3.00
C VAL A 12 12.25 9.64 3.71
N PRO A 13 12.46 10.25 4.88
CA PRO A 13 13.72 10.13 5.60
C PRO A 13 13.91 8.67 6.05
N PRO A 14 15.15 8.15 6.06
CA PRO A 14 15.42 6.82 6.58
C PRO A 14 15.09 6.74 8.07
N GLY A 15 14.60 5.60 8.53
CA GLY A 15 14.34 5.33 9.94
C GLY A 15 12.90 5.57 10.42
N LEU A 16 11.97 6.00 9.57
CA LEU A 16 10.54 5.95 9.90
C LEU A 16 10.04 4.51 9.94
N GLY A 17 9.26 4.15 10.95
CA GLY A 17 8.75 2.80 11.18
C GLY A 17 9.10 2.26 12.57
N GLU A 18 8.61 1.06 12.88
CA GLU A 18 9.01 0.29 14.05
C GLU A 18 9.49 -1.11 13.63
N PRO A 19 10.59 -1.65 14.20
CA PRO A 19 11.14 -2.92 13.72
C PRO A 19 10.34 -4.17 14.13
N VAL A 20 9.33 -4.06 15.00
CA VAL A 20 8.69 -5.22 15.63
C VAL A 20 7.19 -5.28 15.35
N PHE A 21 6.39 -4.48 16.07
CA PHE A 21 4.92 -4.61 16.06
C PHE A 21 4.27 -3.72 15.00
N ASP A 22 4.66 -2.45 14.97
CA ASP A 22 4.12 -1.46 14.05
C ASP A 22 5.09 -1.19 12.89
N LYS A 23 5.47 -2.28 12.20
CA LYS A 23 6.32 -2.17 10.99
C LYS A 23 5.66 -1.26 9.97
N LEU A 24 6.46 -0.40 9.34
CA LEU A 24 5.95 0.59 8.39
C LEU A 24 5.15 -0.07 7.26
N GLU A 25 5.65 -1.17 6.69
CA GLU A 25 4.94 -1.93 5.66
C GLU A 25 3.67 -2.61 6.19
N ALA A 26 3.61 -2.97 7.47
CA ALA A 26 2.44 -3.58 8.08
C ALA A 26 1.32 -2.56 8.30
N ASP A 27 1.65 -1.35 8.75
CA ASP A 27 0.68 -0.26 8.89
C ASP A 27 0.20 0.28 7.54
N LEU A 28 1.09 0.34 6.53
CA LEU A 28 0.70 0.64 5.15
C LEU A 28 -0.22 -0.46 4.58
N ALA A 29 0.06 -1.72 4.88
CA ALA A 29 -0.83 -2.82 4.50
C ALA A 29 -2.20 -2.70 5.16
N LYS A 30 -2.23 -2.43 6.46
CA LYS A 30 -3.46 -2.22 7.23
C LYS A 30 -4.28 -1.05 6.66
N SER A 31 -3.65 0.07 6.35
CA SER A 31 -4.35 1.23 5.81
C SER A 31 -4.99 0.92 4.46
N LEU A 32 -4.27 0.28 3.54
CA LEU A 32 -4.80 -0.10 2.23
C LEU A 32 -5.85 -1.22 2.32
N LEU A 33 -5.61 -2.27 3.11
CA LEU A 33 -6.53 -3.41 3.25
C LEU A 33 -7.82 -3.03 3.99
N SER A 34 -7.82 -1.94 4.76
CA SER A 34 -9.03 -1.38 5.37
C SER A 34 -9.95 -0.69 4.35
N MET A 35 -9.44 -0.36 3.16
CA MET A 35 -10.22 0.32 2.13
C MET A 35 -11.26 -0.63 1.50
N PRO A 36 -12.45 -0.12 1.17
CA PRO A 36 -13.43 -0.88 0.42
C PRO A 36 -12.85 -1.43 -0.89
N ALA A 37 -13.23 -2.65 -1.23
CA ALA A 37 -12.77 -3.39 -2.41
C ALA A 37 -11.27 -3.73 -2.49
N CYS A 38 -10.41 -3.26 -1.57
CA CYS A 38 -9.03 -3.73 -1.50
C CYS A 38 -8.98 -5.20 -1.06
N LYS A 39 -8.10 -5.98 -1.69
CA LYS A 39 -7.95 -7.43 -1.51
C LYS A 39 -6.50 -7.91 -1.51
N GLY A 40 -5.55 -7.04 -1.81
CA GLY A 40 -4.14 -7.38 -1.81
C GLY A 40 -3.29 -6.16 -1.57
N PHE A 41 -2.12 -6.39 -1.00
CA PHE A 41 -1.11 -5.38 -0.72
C PHE A 41 0.25 -5.95 -1.09
N GLU A 42 1.07 -5.11 -1.73
CA GLU A 42 2.47 -5.40 -2.01
C GLU A 42 3.33 -4.19 -1.67
N VAL A 43 4.58 -4.45 -1.27
CA VAL A 43 5.64 -3.46 -1.13
C VAL A 43 6.80 -3.82 -2.05
N GLY A 44 7.35 -2.83 -2.76
CA GLY A 44 8.49 -3.00 -3.67
C GLY A 44 8.24 -4.02 -4.78
N SER A 45 9.07 -5.06 -4.79
CA SER A 45 8.95 -6.21 -5.70
C SER A 45 7.71 -7.09 -5.45
N GLY A 46 7.07 -6.98 -4.29
CA GLY A 46 5.82 -7.66 -3.99
C GLY A 46 5.87 -9.17 -4.19
N PHE A 47 4.80 -9.74 -4.74
CA PHE A 47 4.72 -11.15 -5.06
C PHE A 47 5.71 -11.57 -6.16
N ALA A 48 6.13 -10.67 -7.06
CA ALA A 48 7.14 -11.01 -8.07
C ALA A 48 8.49 -11.40 -7.43
N GLY A 49 8.84 -10.76 -6.29
CA GLY A 49 10.05 -11.07 -5.52
C GLY A 49 10.09 -12.51 -4.98
N THR A 50 8.95 -13.18 -4.83
CA THR A 50 8.89 -14.58 -4.32
C THR A 50 9.52 -15.60 -5.26
N THR A 51 9.75 -15.23 -6.51
CA THR A 51 10.36 -16.10 -7.53
C THR A 51 11.86 -15.85 -7.73
N MET A 52 12.43 -14.89 -6.98
CA MET A 52 13.82 -14.49 -7.09
C MET A 52 14.72 -15.18 -6.06
N THR A 53 16.01 -15.32 -6.36
CA THR A 53 17.00 -15.74 -5.35
C THR A 53 17.46 -14.53 -4.53
N GLY A 54 17.85 -14.74 -3.28
CA GLY A 54 18.37 -13.66 -2.42
C GLY A 54 19.55 -12.91 -3.04
N SER A 55 20.45 -13.60 -3.76
CA SER A 55 21.57 -12.96 -4.47
C SER A 55 21.15 -11.95 -5.55
N THR A 56 19.95 -12.11 -6.11
CA THR A 56 19.39 -11.21 -7.13
C THR A 56 18.40 -10.19 -6.56
N HIS A 57 17.74 -10.53 -5.45
CA HIS A 57 16.73 -9.69 -4.81
C HIS A 57 17.32 -8.64 -3.88
N ASN A 58 18.45 -8.94 -3.23
CA ASN A 58 19.11 -7.99 -2.32
C ASN A 58 19.39 -6.67 -3.02
N ASP A 59 19.05 -5.56 -2.36
CA ASP A 59 19.33 -4.20 -2.81
C ASP A 59 20.72 -3.75 -2.32
N PRO A 60 21.78 -3.78 -3.15
CA PRO A 60 23.13 -3.48 -2.69
C PRO A 60 23.28 -1.98 -2.43
N PHE A 61 23.81 -1.64 -1.26
CA PHE A 61 24.09 -0.26 -0.88
C PHE A 61 25.31 0.31 -1.62
N TYR A 62 25.26 1.60 -1.94
CA TYR A 62 26.39 2.36 -2.47
C TYR A 62 26.36 3.80 -1.96
N ASN A 63 27.51 4.47 -2.05
CA ASN A 63 27.65 5.88 -1.68
C ASN A 63 27.52 6.75 -2.94
N ASP A 64 26.57 7.67 -2.92
CA ASP A 64 26.29 8.68 -3.95
C ASP A 64 26.61 10.07 -3.39
N GLY A 65 27.88 10.47 -3.47
CA GLY A 65 28.31 11.81 -3.05
C GLY A 65 28.05 12.15 -1.57
N GLY A 66 28.12 11.16 -0.68
CA GLY A 66 27.85 11.31 0.75
C GLY A 66 26.45 10.84 1.16
N ARG A 67 25.55 10.57 0.19
CA ARG A 67 24.24 9.98 0.45
C ARG A 67 24.29 8.48 0.22
N ILE A 68 23.90 7.68 1.22
CA ILE A 68 23.78 6.23 1.06
C ILE A 68 22.49 5.90 0.31
N ARG A 69 22.59 5.07 -0.71
CA ARG A 69 21.51 4.67 -1.64
C ARG A 69 21.60 3.18 -1.98
N THR A 70 20.59 2.63 -2.63
CA THR A 70 20.63 1.23 -3.13
C THR A 70 20.59 1.16 -4.66
N ARG A 71 21.29 0.18 -5.24
CA ARG A 71 21.37 0.03 -6.71
C ARG A 71 20.03 -0.35 -7.36
N THR A 72 19.18 -1.01 -6.58
CA THR A 72 17.82 -1.41 -6.92
C THR A 72 16.90 -1.05 -5.76
N ASN A 73 15.59 -1.16 -5.96
CA ASN A 73 14.60 -0.89 -4.90
C ASN A 73 13.56 -2.03 -4.82
N TYR A 74 14.02 -3.27 -4.76
CA TYR A 74 13.14 -4.44 -4.62
C TYR A 74 12.47 -4.52 -3.25
N SER A 75 13.09 -3.93 -2.22
CA SER A 75 12.52 -3.70 -0.90
C SER A 75 11.40 -2.65 -0.89
N GLY A 76 11.31 -1.80 -1.91
CA GLY A 76 10.26 -0.79 -2.02
C GLY A 76 10.38 0.30 -0.97
N GLY A 77 11.60 0.73 -0.66
CA GLY A 77 11.89 1.81 0.27
C GLY A 77 11.79 1.42 1.75
N ILE A 78 11.48 0.15 2.05
CA ILE A 78 11.25 -0.35 3.41
C ILE A 78 12.07 -1.62 3.64
N GLN A 79 12.93 -1.61 4.66
CA GLN A 79 13.75 -2.75 5.03
C GLN A 79 13.69 -2.95 6.55
N GLY A 80 13.35 -4.17 6.98
CA GLY A 80 13.31 -4.52 8.40
C GLY A 80 12.28 -3.76 9.23
N GLY A 81 11.17 -3.29 8.62
CA GLY A 81 10.14 -2.52 9.32
C GLY A 81 10.30 -1.00 9.23
N ILE A 82 11.41 -0.50 8.67
CA ILE A 82 11.73 0.92 8.62
C ILE A 82 12.06 1.38 7.19
N SER A 83 11.81 2.65 6.92
CA SER A 83 12.21 3.30 5.68
C SER A 83 13.73 3.37 5.52
N ASN A 84 14.24 3.17 4.31
CA ASN A 84 15.68 3.16 4.01
C ASN A 84 16.18 4.38 3.23
N GLY A 85 15.29 5.35 2.95
CA GLY A 85 15.61 6.59 2.23
C GLY A 85 15.46 6.53 0.71
N GLU A 86 15.18 5.35 0.14
CA GLU A 86 14.69 5.24 -1.23
C GLU A 86 13.16 5.47 -1.29
N ASN A 87 12.61 5.54 -2.50
CA ASN A 87 11.17 5.70 -2.68
C ASN A 87 10.41 4.54 -2.05
N ILE A 88 9.40 4.85 -1.23
CA ILE A 88 8.48 3.82 -0.75
C ILE A 88 7.49 3.53 -1.88
N VAL A 89 7.45 2.27 -2.31
CA VAL A 89 6.58 1.83 -3.40
C VAL A 89 5.62 0.77 -2.87
N ILE A 90 4.33 1.08 -2.88
CA ILE A 90 3.28 0.13 -2.48
C ILE A 90 2.28 -0.07 -3.60
N ARG A 91 1.64 -1.24 -3.63
CA ARG A 91 0.53 -1.54 -4.54
C ARG A 91 -0.67 -2.09 -3.78
N GLY A 92 -1.85 -1.55 -4.07
CA GLY A 92 -3.13 -2.07 -3.61
C GLY A 92 -3.89 -2.74 -4.74
N ALA A 93 -4.33 -3.99 -4.53
CA ALA A 93 -5.16 -4.72 -5.48
C ALA A 93 -6.65 -4.56 -5.13
N PHE A 94 -7.45 -4.05 -6.06
CA PHE A 94 -8.87 -3.75 -5.88
C PHE A 94 -9.73 -4.68 -6.73
N LYS A 95 -10.70 -5.35 -6.09
CA LYS A 95 -11.71 -6.14 -6.80
C LYS A 95 -12.69 -5.23 -7.57
N PRO A 96 -13.37 -5.75 -8.61
CA PRO A 96 -14.48 -5.05 -9.25
C PRO A 96 -15.59 -4.64 -8.27
N THR A 97 -16.36 -3.61 -8.62
CA THR A 97 -17.59 -3.25 -7.91
C THR A 97 -18.56 -4.43 -7.88
N ALA A 98 -19.17 -4.69 -6.72
CA ALA A 98 -20.14 -5.78 -6.57
C ALA A 98 -21.49 -5.43 -7.22
N THR A 99 -21.86 -4.16 -7.23
CA THR A 99 -23.11 -3.70 -7.83
C THR A 99 -22.89 -3.31 -9.29
N ILE A 100 -23.44 -4.11 -10.19
CA ILE A 100 -23.47 -3.87 -11.62
C ILE A 100 -24.93 -3.77 -12.09
N LEU A 101 -25.14 -3.21 -13.28
CA LEU A 101 -26.48 -3.08 -13.87
C LEU A 101 -27.10 -4.44 -14.22
N GLN A 102 -26.27 -5.47 -14.41
CA GLN A 102 -26.75 -6.82 -14.65
C GLN A 102 -27.44 -7.37 -13.39
N ALA A 103 -28.54 -8.07 -13.61
CA ALA A 103 -29.26 -8.75 -12.54
C ALA A 103 -28.37 -9.82 -11.91
N GLN A 104 -28.35 -9.88 -10.59
CA GLN A 104 -27.58 -10.85 -9.82
C GLN A 104 -28.50 -11.60 -8.88
N GLU A 105 -28.26 -12.91 -8.77
CA GLU A 105 -28.92 -13.75 -7.78
C GLU A 105 -28.41 -13.41 -6.38
N THR A 106 -29.32 -13.37 -5.43
CA THR A 106 -29.03 -13.13 -4.01
C THR A 106 -30.11 -13.81 -3.17
N VAL A 107 -30.02 -13.66 -1.85
CA VAL A 107 -31.10 -13.96 -0.92
C VAL A 107 -31.59 -12.69 -0.24
N ASP A 108 -32.85 -12.67 0.17
CA ASP A 108 -33.37 -11.67 1.10
C ASP A 108 -32.99 -11.99 2.56
N ASN A 109 -33.42 -11.15 3.49
CA ASN A 109 -33.12 -11.34 4.92
C ASN A 109 -33.81 -12.56 5.55
N GLU A 110 -34.81 -13.13 4.89
CA GLU A 110 -35.53 -14.35 5.31
C GLU A 110 -34.91 -15.62 4.69
N GLY A 111 -33.91 -15.45 3.81
CA GLY A 111 -33.23 -16.54 3.12
C GLY A 111 -33.91 -16.99 1.83
N ASN A 112 -34.97 -16.30 1.38
CA ASN A 112 -35.63 -16.65 0.12
C ASN A 112 -34.79 -16.17 -1.06
N THR A 113 -34.80 -16.95 -2.16
CA THR A 113 -34.12 -16.55 -3.40
C THR A 113 -34.71 -15.24 -3.94
N ALA A 114 -33.83 -14.29 -4.24
CA ALA A 114 -34.18 -12.99 -4.77
C ALA A 114 -33.23 -12.58 -5.90
N VAL A 115 -33.63 -11.57 -6.67
CA VAL A 115 -32.79 -11.00 -7.73
C VAL A 115 -32.54 -9.53 -7.43
N MET A 116 -31.25 -9.18 -7.24
CA MET A 116 -30.83 -7.79 -7.13
C MET A 116 -30.57 -7.21 -8.52
N LYS A 117 -31.23 -6.11 -8.85
CA LYS A 117 -30.92 -5.29 -10.02
C LYS A 117 -30.42 -3.93 -9.54
N GLY A 118 -29.16 -3.59 -9.85
CA GLY A 118 -28.60 -2.28 -9.54
C GLY A 118 -29.44 -1.17 -10.17
N ARG A 119 -29.81 -0.15 -9.38
CA ARG A 119 -30.51 1.05 -9.86
C ARG A 119 -29.57 2.25 -9.75
N GLY A 120 -29.47 3.03 -10.82
CA GLY A 120 -28.71 4.30 -10.85
C GLY A 120 -27.35 4.20 -11.53
N ARG A 121 -26.54 5.27 -11.38
CA ARG A 121 -25.16 5.31 -11.86
C ARG A 121 -24.28 4.49 -10.92
N HIS A 122 -23.74 3.39 -11.43
CA HIS A 122 -22.73 2.59 -10.75
C HIS A 122 -21.40 2.75 -11.45
N ASP A 123 -20.34 2.93 -10.68
CA ASP A 123 -19.02 3.01 -11.25
C ASP A 123 -18.59 1.63 -11.77
N PRO A 124 -18.27 1.53 -13.07
CA PRO A 124 -17.77 0.28 -13.63
C PRO A 124 -16.36 -0.04 -13.12
N CYS A 125 -15.66 0.94 -12.54
CA CYS A 125 -14.32 0.80 -12.00
C CYS A 125 -14.12 1.77 -10.82
N VAL A 126 -13.67 1.26 -9.66
CA VAL A 126 -13.40 2.10 -8.47
C VAL A 126 -12.03 2.78 -8.52
N LEU A 127 -11.11 2.30 -9.37
CA LEU A 127 -9.70 2.68 -9.35
C LEU A 127 -9.45 4.19 -9.48
N PRO A 128 -10.10 4.94 -10.39
CA PRO A 128 -9.83 6.38 -10.54
C PRO A 128 -10.07 7.16 -9.25
N ARG A 129 -11.02 6.71 -8.42
CA ARG A 129 -11.31 7.32 -7.12
C ARG A 129 -10.47 6.73 -5.99
N ALA A 130 -9.95 5.51 -6.16
CA ALA A 130 -9.06 4.90 -5.19
C ALA A 130 -7.71 5.61 -5.13
N VAL A 131 -7.20 6.15 -6.24
CA VAL A 131 -5.91 6.86 -6.30
C VAL A 131 -5.73 7.89 -5.19
N PRO A 132 -6.57 8.95 -5.08
CA PRO A 132 -6.39 9.96 -4.03
C PRO A 132 -6.57 9.41 -2.62
N ILE A 133 -7.35 8.33 -2.45
CA ILE A 133 -7.56 7.69 -1.15
C ILE A 133 -6.30 6.89 -0.75
N VAL A 134 -5.69 6.14 -1.68
CA VAL A 134 -4.43 5.41 -1.43
C VAL A 134 -3.32 6.38 -1.06
N GLU A 135 -3.19 7.50 -1.79
CA GLU A 135 -2.23 8.56 -1.47
C GLU A 135 -2.47 9.13 -0.06
N SER A 136 -3.72 9.42 0.28
CA SER A 136 -4.08 9.93 1.60
C SER A 136 -3.77 8.93 2.72
N MET A 137 -4.09 7.65 2.52
CA MET A 137 -3.80 6.59 3.49
C MET A 137 -2.29 6.42 3.72
N MET A 138 -1.50 6.46 2.65
CA MET A 138 -0.04 6.43 2.74
C MET A 138 0.51 7.64 3.50
N ALA A 139 0.02 8.85 3.18
CA ALA A 139 0.44 10.07 3.86
C ALA A 139 0.10 10.06 5.35
N LEU A 140 -1.09 9.57 5.74
CA LEU A 140 -1.50 9.47 7.14
C LEU A 140 -0.61 8.52 7.94
N VAL A 141 -0.27 7.34 7.37
CA VAL A 141 0.65 6.40 8.02
C VAL A 141 2.05 6.99 8.16
N LEU A 142 2.56 7.64 7.11
CA LEU A 142 3.89 8.27 7.16
C LEU A 142 3.93 9.43 8.18
N ALA A 143 2.87 10.23 8.26
CA ALA A 143 2.77 11.31 9.24
C ALA A 143 2.75 10.76 10.67
N ASP A 144 1.99 9.68 10.93
CA ASP A 144 1.96 9.02 12.24
C ASP A 144 3.35 8.51 12.63
N HIS A 145 4.03 7.79 11.73
CA HIS A 145 5.40 7.31 11.98
C HIS A 145 6.42 8.43 12.16
N ALA A 146 6.28 9.55 11.43
CA ALA A 146 7.11 10.73 11.62
C ALA A 146 6.92 11.37 13.00
N LEU A 147 5.67 11.50 13.46
CA LEU A 147 5.35 12.03 14.79
C LEU A 147 5.84 11.10 15.91
N ARG A 148 5.70 9.79 15.75
CA ARG A 148 6.26 8.79 16.69
C ARG A 148 7.78 8.90 16.79
N HIS A 149 8.47 9.01 15.65
CA HIS A 149 9.92 9.18 15.62
C HIS A 149 10.36 10.49 16.30
N GLN A 150 9.67 11.59 16.03
CA GLN A 150 9.92 12.87 16.68
C GLN A 150 9.70 12.78 18.19
N GLY A 151 8.63 12.11 18.65
CA GLY A 151 8.35 11.90 20.07
C GLY A 151 9.43 11.07 20.79
N GLN A 152 10.09 10.15 20.09
CA GLN A 152 11.15 9.31 20.65
C GLN A 152 12.53 10.00 20.66
N THR A 153 12.83 10.78 19.62
CA THR A 153 14.20 11.30 19.38
C THR A 153 14.33 12.80 19.61
N GLY A 154 13.23 13.55 19.62
CA GLY A 154 13.22 15.01 19.61
C GLY A 154 13.65 15.63 18.27
N ILE A 155 13.97 14.83 17.26
CA ILE A 155 14.43 15.30 15.95
C ILE A 155 13.22 15.61 15.07
N THR A 156 13.24 16.78 14.43
CA THR A 156 12.28 17.15 13.40
C THR A 156 12.93 16.92 12.05
N PHE A 157 12.21 16.28 11.12
CA PHE A 157 12.66 16.14 9.74
C PHE A 157 12.49 17.48 9.03
N GLU A 158 13.60 18.12 8.63
CA GLU A 158 13.63 19.34 7.80
C GLU A 158 13.50 19.03 6.30
#